data_AF-A0A1G1K512-F1
#
_entry.id   AF-A0A1G1K512-F1
#
_cell.length_a   1.000
_cell.length_b   1.000
_cell.length_c   1.000
_cell.angle_alpha   90.00
_cell.angle_beta   90.00
_cell.angle_gamma   90.00
#
_symmetry.space_group_name_H-M   'P 1'
#
loop_
_entity.id
_entity.type
_entity.pdbx_description
1 polymer ?
#
loop_
_entity_poly.entity_id
_entity_poly.type
_entity_poly.pdbx_seq_one_letter_code
_entity_poly.pdbx_strand_id
1 'polypeptide(L)'
;MGESREDRVQAAFEIKPFEPVCVPINLLDPRSGTPLASQVLMEPMEIVKTIAVFRLILPRSILKLAGGRQVQLNRFQGLALEAGINGLIVGEYLTTEGNPLSEDFEILRKAGFDY
;
A
#
# COMPACT_ATOMS: atom_id res chain seq x y z
N MET A 1 11.33 -3.87 -7.87
CA MET A 1 11.05 -3.48 -9.26
C MET A 1 11.93 -2.33 -9.75
N GLY A 2 12.80 -1.74 -8.91
CA GLY A 2 13.80 -0.75 -9.39
C GLY A 2 13.21 0.58 -9.84
N GLU A 3 11.90 0.79 -9.64
CA GLU A 3 11.20 2.01 -10.00
C GLU A 3 11.69 3.22 -9.21
N SER A 4 11.84 4.34 -9.91
CA SER A 4 12.18 5.65 -9.36
C SER A 4 10.97 6.31 -8.68
N ARG A 5 11.16 7.52 -8.15
CA ARG A 5 10.03 8.33 -7.65
C ARG A 5 9.17 8.81 -8.81
N GLU A 6 9.83 9.20 -9.88
CA GLU A 6 9.26 9.71 -11.12
C GLU A 6 8.35 8.66 -11.76
N ASP A 7 8.79 7.39 -11.82
CA ASP A 7 7.99 6.29 -12.36
C ASP A 7 6.67 6.10 -11.60
N ARG A 8 6.71 6.16 -10.25
CA ARG A 8 5.52 6.03 -9.41
C ARG A 8 4.54 7.18 -9.60
N VAL A 9 5.06 8.41 -9.69
CA VAL A 9 4.25 9.60 -9.95
C VAL A 9 3.62 9.53 -11.33
N GLN A 10 4.40 9.14 -12.34
CA GLN A 10 3.93 8.96 -13.71
C GLN A 10 2.80 7.93 -13.76
N ALA A 11 2.96 6.77 -13.14
CA ALA A 11 1.93 5.75 -13.08
C ALA A 11 0.59 6.28 -12.52
N ALA A 12 0.63 7.10 -11.46
CA ALA A 12 -0.58 7.73 -10.91
C ALA A 12 -1.24 8.72 -11.88
N PHE A 13 -0.45 9.49 -12.63
CA PHE A 13 -0.97 10.40 -13.65
C PHE A 13 -1.50 9.67 -14.89
N GLU A 14 -0.91 8.54 -15.26
CA GLU A 14 -1.38 7.72 -16.39
C GLU A 14 -2.76 7.12 -16.12
N ILE A 15 -3.05 6.73 -14.88
CA ILE A 15 -4.37 6.17 -14.54
C ILE A 15 -5.43 7.23 -14.24
N LYS A 16 -5.03 8.46 -13.91
CA LYS A 16 -5.93 9.56 -13.52
C LYS A 16 -7.05 9.85 -14.54
N PRO A 17 -6.82 9.91 -15.87
CA PRO A 17 -7.86 10.23 -16.85
C PRO A 17 -9.02 9.21 -16.89
N PHE A 18 -8.79 8.00 -16.38
CA PHE A 18 -9.82 6.95 -16.33
C PHE A 18 -10.73 7.05 -15.09
N GLU A 19 -10.47 8.02 -14.20
CA GLU A 19 -11.23 8.25 -12.97
C GLU A 19 -11.52 6.95 -12.17
N PRO A 20 -10.48 6.16 -11.83
CA PRO A 20 -10.69 4.85 -11.24
C PRO A 20 -11.38 4.95 -9.89
N VAL A 21 -12.43 4.16 -9.69
CA VAL A 21 -13.13 4.08 -8.39
C VAL A 21 -12.20 3.51 -7.31
N CYS A 22 -11.34 2.55 -7.67
CA CYS A 22 -10.41 1.91 -6.74
C CYS A 22 -9.06 1.70 -7.42
N VAL A 23 -7.99 2.02 -6.69
CA VAL A 23 -6.60 1.80 -7.09
C VAL A 23 -5.93 0.95 -6.02
N PRO A 24 -5.60 -0.32 -6.31
CA PRO A 24 -4.87 -1.16 -5.38
C PRO A 24 -3.40 -0.73 -5.31
N ILE A 25 -2.87 -0.62 -4.10
CA ILE A 25 -1.45 -0.38 -3.84
C ILE A 25 -0.87 -1.66 -3.26
N ASN A 26 -0.05 -2.34 -4.07
CA ASN A 26 0.69 -3.53 -3.66
C ASN A 26 2.14 -3.16 -3.37
N LEU A 27 2.68 -3.78 -2.34
CA LEU A 27 4.05 -3.64 -1.90
C LEU A 27 4.80 -4.91 -2.24
N LEU A 28 6.04 -4.77 -2.70
CA LEU A 28 6.83 -5.92 -3.11
C LEU A 28 7.12 -6.79 -1.89
N ASP A 29 6.71 -8.05 -1.98
CA ASP A 29 7.06 -9.13 -1.06
C ASP A 29 7.99 -10.12 -1.80
N PRO A 30 9.32 -10.02 -1.63
CA PRO A 30 10.28 -10.86 -2.33
C PRO A 30 10.12 -12.33 -1.94
N ARG A 31 9.97 -13.20 -2.94
CA ARG A 31 9.86 -14.64 -2.72
C ARG A 31 11.05 -15.38 -3.33
N SER A 32 11.59 -16.35 -2.59
CA SER A 32 12.64 -17.24 -3.10
C SER A 32 12.22 -17.90 -4.41
N GLY A 33 13.14 -17.96 -5.37
CA GLY A 33 12.88 -18.50 -6.72
C GLY A 33 12.22 -17.52 -7.69
N THR A 34 11.82 -16.31 -7.27
CA THR A 34 11.32 -15.27 -8.18
C THR A 34 12.45 -14.35 -8.66
N PRO A 35 12.33 -13.71 -9.84
CA PRO A 35 13.34 -12.77 -10.33
C PRO A 35 13.64 -11.59 -9.38
N LEU A 36 12.69 -11.26 -8.50
CA LEU A 36 12.81 -10.14 -7.56
C LEU A 36 13.17 -10.59 -6.13
N ALA A 37 13.56 -11.85 -5.92
CA ALA A 37 13.87 -12.40 -4.61
C ALA A 37 14.94 -11.60 -3.82
N SER A 38 15.91 -11.02 -4.53
CA SER A 38 17.03 -10.25 -3.94
C SER A 38 16.84 -8.74 -4.04
N GLN A 39 15.63 -8.29 -4.38
CA GLN A 39 15.35 -6.87 -4.54
C GLN A 39 15.43 -6.15 -3.18
N VAL A 40 16.16 -5.04 -3.14
CA VAL A 40 16.15 -4.13 -1.98
C VAL A 40 14.77 -3.50 -1.84
N LEU A 41 14.20 -3.62 -0.64
CA LEU A 41 12.89 -3.07 -0.33
C LEU A 41 12.94 -1.56 -0.10
N MET A 42 11.80 -0.94 -0.33
CA MET A 42 11.64 0.49 -0.12
C MET A 42 11.53 0.79 1.37
N GLU A 43 12.16 1.89 1.81
CA GLU A 43 12.00 2.38 3.17
C GLU A 43 10.53 2.68 3.49
N PRO A 44 10.00 2.31 4.66
CA PRO A 44 8.57 2.48 4.99
C PRO A 44 8.07 3.91 4.80
N MET A 45 8.88 4.92 5.16
CA MET A 45 8.50 6.33 5.00
C MET A 45 8.45 6.79 3.55
N GLU A 46 9.18 6.15 2.65
CA GLU A 46 9.10 6.43 1.21
C GLU A 46 7.79 5.89 0.63
N ILE A 47 7.30 4.77 1.16
CA ILE A 47 5.98 4.21 0.82
C ILE A 47 4.87 5.16 1.30
N VAL A 48 4.93 5.61 2.55
CA VAL A 48 3.97 6.59 3.11
C VAL A 48 3.91 7.87 2.26
N LYS A 49 5.06 8.42 1.86
CA LYS A 49 5.11 9.58 0.95
C LYS A 49 4.47 9.29 -0.39
N THR A 50 4.70 8.11 -0.95
CA THR A 50 4.09 7.67 -2.22
C THR A 50 2.57 7.66 -2.11
N ILE A 51 2.04 7.08 -1.03
CA ILE A 51 0.59 7.04 -0.75
C ILE A 51 0.02 8.46 -0.68
N ALA A 52 0.69 9.38 0.04
CA ALA A 52 0.25 10.77 0.12
C ALA A 52 0.21 11.44 -1.26
N VAL A 53 1.23 11.23 -2.09
CA VAL A 53 1.27 11.76 -3.46
C VAL A 53 0.16 11.14 -4.32
N PHE A 54 -0.07 9.83 -4.24
CA PHE A 54 -1.18 9.17 -4.93
C PHE A 54 -2.53 9.76 -4.51
N ARG A 55 -2.75 10.00 -3.22
CA ARG A 55 -3.98 10.63 -2.70
C ARG A 55 -4.18 12.04 -3.26
N LEU A 56 -3.12 12.84 -3.37
CA LEU A 56 -3.20 14.18 -3.97
C LEU A 56 -3.53 14.13 -5.46
N ILE A 57 -2.97 13.16 -6.20
CA ILE A 57 -3.22 13.00 -7.65
C ILE A 57 -4.62 12.46 -7.92
N LEU A 58 -5.07 11.51 -7.08
CA LEU A 58 -6.31 10.73 -7.20
C LEU A 58 -7.24 10.96 -5.98
N PRO A 59 -7.76 12.18 -5.78
CA PRO A 59 -8.41 12.57 -4.53
C PRO A 59 -9.68 11.79 -4.22
N ARG A 60 -10.39 11.30 -5.24
CA ARG A 60 -11.69 10.62 -5.11
C ARG A 60 -11.60 9.09 -5.15
N SER A 61 -10.47 8.53 -5.56
CA SER A 61 -10.30 7.09 -5.69
C SER A 61 -10.15 6.43 -4.32
N ILE A 62 -10.65 5.20 -4.19
CA ILE A 62 -10.29 4.33 -3.07
C ILE A 62 -8.85 3.89 -3.28
N LEU A 63 -7.95 4.26 -2.37
CA LEU A 63 -6.59 3.72 -2.35
C LEU A 63 -6.60 2.52 -1.42
N LYS A 64 -6.55 1.33 -2.01
CA LYS A 64 -6.68 0.06 -1.28
C LYS A 64 -5.30 -0.56 -1.07
N LEU A 65 -4.82 -0.54 0.17
CA LEU A 65 -3.55 -1.18 0.53
C LEU A 65 -3.74 -2.69 0.60
N ALA A 66 -2.92 -3.41 -0.19
CA ALA A 66 -3.07 -4.83 -0.45
C ALA A 66 -1.85 -5.62 0.07
N GLY A 67 -1.27 -6.50 -0.76
CA GLY A 67 -0.18 -7.40 -0.36
C GLY A 67 1.11 -6.68 0.01
N GLY A 68 1.90 -7.29 0.89
CA GLY A 68 3.25 -6.82 1.26
C GLY A 68 3.31 -5.74 2.34
N ARG A 69 2.17 -5.27 2.86
CA ARG A 69 2.11 -4.23 3.92
C ARG A 69 2.73 -4.68 5.25
N GLN A 70 2.71 -5.98 5.55
CA GLN A 70 3.34 -6.56 6.73
C GLN A 70 4.85 -6.48 6.65
N VAL A 71 5.39 -6.74 5.46
CA VAL A 71 6.83 -6.80 5.19
C VAL A 71 7.41 -5.39 5.11
N GLN A 72 6.79 -4.51 4.33
CA GLN A 72 7.38 -3.21 4.01
C GLN A 72 6.87 -2.05 4.88
N LEU A 73 5.66 -2.10 5.42
CA LEU A 73 5.14 -1.03 6.29
C LEU A 73 5.19 -1.41 7.77
N ASN A 74 4.87 -2.66 8.14
CA ASN A 74 4.91 -3.14 9.52
C ASN A 74 4.19 -2.13 10.48
N ARG A 75 4.92 -1.48 11.39
CA ARG A 75 4.38 -0.47 12.33
C ARG A 75 3.89 0.84 11.69
N PHE A 76 4.24 1.09 10.43
CA PHE A 76 3.87 2.31 9.68
C PHE A 76 2.52 2.19 8.97
N GLN A 77 1.82 1.06 9.10
CA GLN A 77 0.51 0.87 8.47
C GLN A 77 -0.54 1.89 8.95
N GLY A 78 -0.52 2.29 10.23
CA GLY A 78 -1.36 3.37 10.74
C GLY A 78 -1.10 4.70 10.02
N LEU A 79 0.19 5.03 9.83
CA LEU A 79 0.58 6.25 9.12
C LEU A 79 0.21 6.20 7.63
N ALA A 80 0.19 5.01 7.02
CA ALA A 80 -0.30 4.84 5.65
C ALA A 80 -1.81 5.15 5.52
N LEU A 81 -2.62 4.81 6.54
CA LEU A 81 -4.03 5.22 6.62
C LEU A 81 -4.15 6.73 6.67
N GLU A 82 -3.43 7.39 7.57
CA GLU A 82 -3.39 8.86 7.70
C GLU A 82 -2.91 9.54 6.41
N ALA A 83 -1.96 8.94 5.69
CA ALA A 83 -1.44 9.47 4.43
C ALA A 83 -2.44 9.38 3.26
N GLY A 84 -3.54 8.64 3.40
CA GLY A 84 -4.62 8.61 2.42
C GLY A 84 -5.05 7.24 1.95
N ILE A 85 -4.60 6.14 2.56
CA ILE A 85 -5.24 4.83 2.37
C ILE A 85 -6.64 4.88 2.99
N ASN A 86 -7.64 4.42 2.25
CA ASN A 86 -9.02 4.31 2.72
C ASN A 86 -9.66 2.96 2.34
N GLY A 87 -8.81 1.94 2.14
CA GLY A 87 -9.23 0.55 1.98
C GLY A 87 -8.10 -0.40 2.34
N LEU A 88 -8.41 -1.51 3.01
CA LEU A 88 -7.46 -2.55 3.35
C LEU A 88 -7.95 -3.90 2.82
N ILE A 89 -7.04 -4.74 2.35
CA ILE A 89 -7.28 -6.18 2.28
C ILE A 89 -6.86 -6.78 3.62
N VAL A 90 -7.82 -7.40 4.31
CA VAL A 90 -7.68 -7.93 5.67
C VAL A 90 -7.72 -9.45 5.68
N GLY A 91 -7.08 -10.05 6.70
CA GLY A 91 -6.91 -11.50 6.78
C GLY A 91 -5.90 -12.03 5.76
N GLU A 92 -6.14 -13.24 5.24
CA GLU A 92 -5.26 -13.91 4.29
C GLU A 92 -5.34 -13.31 2.88
N TYR A 93 -4.21 -13.29 2.17
CA TYR A 93 -4.19 -12.97 0.73
C TYR A 93 -4.36 -14.22 -0.12
N LEU A 94 -4.52 -14.03 -1.44
CA LEU A 94 -4.68 -15.12 -2.41
C LEU A 94 -3.59 -16.20 -2.33
N THR A 95 -2.34 -15.82 -2.08
CA THR A 95 -1.18 -16.74 -2.13
C THR A 95 -0.21 -16.56 -0.96
N THR A 96 -0.49 -15.64 -0.04
CA THR A 96 0.46 -15.24 1.02
C THR A 96 -0.28 -14.95 2.31
N GLU A 97 0.37 -15.26 3.43
CA GLU A 97 -0.20 -14.92 4.73
C GLU A 97 -0.27 -13.40 4.92
N GLY A 98 -1.39 -12.95 5.47
CA GLY A 98 -1.60 -11.55 5.82
C GLY A 98 -1.48 -11.30 7.32
N ASN A 99 -1.99 -10.15 7.75
CA ASN A 99 -2.13 -9.89 9.17
C ASN A 99 -3.29 -10.72 9.72
N PRO A 100 -3.22 -11.23 10.95
CA PRO A 100 -4.40 -11.70 11.63
C PRO A 100 -5.46 -10.61 11.63
N LEU A 101 -6.72 -10.99 11.39
CA LEU A 101 -7.83 -10.03 11.29
C LEU A 101 -7.97 -9.13 12.53
N SER A 102 -7.65 -9.67 13.72
CA SER A 102 -7.62 -8.93 14.98
C SER A 102 -6.60 -7.79 15.00
N GLU A 103 -5.44 -7.99 14.37
CA GLU A 103 -4.39 -6.98 14.29
C GLU A 103 -4.80 -5.84 13.36
N ASP A 104 -5.45 -6.15 12.25
CA ASP A 104 -5.97 -5.14 11.33
C ASP A 104 -7.00 -4.23 11.98
N PHE A 105 -7.94 -4.80 12.74
CA PHE A 105 -8.90 -4.00 13.51
C PHE A 105 -8.23 -3.15 14.59
N GLU A 106 -7.16 -3.65 15.21
CA GLU A 106 -6.40 -2.87 16.19
C GLU A 106 -5.67 -1.68 15.54
N ILE A 107 -5.10 -1.87 14.35
CA ILE A 107 -4.47 -0.80 13.57
C ILE A 107 -5.50 0.29 13.22
N LEU A 108 -6.67 -0.11 12.71
CA LEU A 108 -7.75 0.82 12.35
C LEU A 108 -8.23 1.62 13.58
N ARG A 109 -8.46 0.94 14.71
CA ARG A 109 -8.88 1.59 15.97
C ARG A 109 -7.84 2.59 16.47
N LYS A 110 -6.55 2.21 16.47
CA LYS A 110 -5.46 3.10 16.90
C LYS A 110 -5.31 4.33 16.01
N ALA A 111 -5.58 4.18 14.72
CA ALA A 111 -5.56 5.28 13.76
C ALA A 111 -6.85 6.13 13.78
N GLY A 112 -7.83 5.79 14.63
CA GLY A 112 -9.06 6.57 14.80
C GLY A 112 -10.10 6.36 13.69
N PHE A 113 -10.03 5.24 12.97
CA PHE A 113 -10.97 4.90 11.90
C PHE A 113 -12.06 3.94 12.39
N ASP A 114 -13.29 4.21 11.96
CA ASP A 114 -14.41 3.28 12.03
C ASP A 114 -14.33 2.26 10.87
N TYR A 115 -14.83 1.04 11.08
CA TYR A 115 -14.76 -0.07 10.12
C TYR A 115 -16.04 -0.91 10.07
#